data_AF-A0A1G9Y3T4-F1
#
_entry.id   AF-A0A1G9Y3T4-F1
#
_cell.length_a   1.000
_cell.length_b   1.000
_cell.length_c   1.000
_cell.angle_alpha   90.00
_cell.angle_beta   90.00
_cell.angle_gamma   90.00
#
_symmetry.space_group_name_H-M   'P 1'
#
loop_
_entity.id
_entity.type
_entity.pdbx_description
1 polymer ?
#
loop_
_entity_poly.entity_id
_entity_poly.type
_entity_poly.pdbx_seq_one_letter_code
_entity_poly.pdbx_strand_id
1 'polypeptide(L)'
;MHDPFSPTVFTRQNLPLHALLLENQPWFCARDLGRLMGWFLDERTTRKLDEDQRRTVKLLFHGQPEEMLMISESGAYALLVYHYTPGNRLLRSWLTHEVVPTLRDERQPRTLERPLLSMLDWPEMSLNLLHWQDEGWIRLRDMPYLLVNRTYQRKSAKISWWRKLTQFFRMKPRMY
;
A
#
# COMPACT_ATOMS: atom_id res chain seq x y z
N MET A 1 -15.71 18.89 5.22
CA MET A 1 -14.53 19.22 4.38
C MET A 1 -13.55 18.09 4.56
N HIS A 2 -13.06 17.48 3.48
CA HIS A 2 -12.04 16.43 3.59
C HIS A 2 -10.68 17.06 3.86
N ASP A 3 -9.90 16.42 4.73
CA ASP A 3 -8.53 16.83 5.00
C ASP A 3 -7.68 16.73 3.72
N PRO A 4 -6.73 17.65 3.52
CA PRO A 4 -5.89 17.64 2.33
C PRO A 4 -4.96 16.41 2.34
N PHE A 5 -4.77 15.81 1.17
CA PHE A 5 -3.90 14.65 1.03
C PHE A 5 -2.43 15.04 1.17
N SER A 6 -1.63 14.19 1.82
CA SER A 6 -0.18 14.33 1.89
C SER A 6 0.47 13.56 0.73
N PRO A 7 1.15 14.22 -0.22
CA PRO A 7 1.78 13.56 -1.36
C PRO A 7 3.13 12.94 -1.00
N THR A 8 3.44 11.80 -1.62
CA THR A 8 4.81 11.32 -1.75
C THR A 8 5.49 12.09 -2.87
N VAL A 9 6.71 12.59 -2.64
CA VAL A 9 7.43 13.42 -3.62
C VAL A 9 8.60 12.64 -4.19
N PHE A 10 8.56 12.40 -5.50
CA PHE A 10 9.67 11.86 -6.27
C PHE A 10 10.45 12.99 -6.93
N THR A 11 11.72 12.79 -7.24
CA THR A 11 12.53 13.82 -7.91
C THR A 11 13.31 13.22 -9.06
N ARG A 12 13.25 13.86 -10.23
CA ARG A 12 14.01 13.48 -11.42
C ARG A 12 14.53 14.73 -12.10
N GLN A 13 15.83 14.79 -12.37
CA GLN A 13 16.47 15.95 -13.03
C GLN A 13 16.17 17.28 -12.31
N ASN A 14 16.17 17.26 -10.98
CA ASN A 14 15.82 18.41 -10.12
C ASN A 14 14.38 18.93 -10.29
N LEU A 15 13.50 18.13 -10.90
CA LEU A 15 12.07 18.41 -11.00
C LEU A 15 11.30 17.47 -10.05
N PRO A 16 10.47 18.00 -9.15
CA PRO A 16 9.64 17.19 -8.28
C PRO A 16 8.45 16.59 -9.03
N LEU A 17 7.98 15.43 -8.58
CA LEU A 17 6.73 14.81 -8.96
C LEU A 17 5.97 14.43 -7.69
N HIS A 18 4.92 15.18 -7.40
CA HIS A 18 3.99 14.83 -6.32
C HIS A 18 3.06 13.72 -6.79
N ALA A 19 2.98 12.65 -6.01
CA ALA A 19 2.18 11.47 -6.29
C ALA A 19 1.36 11.03 -5.07
N LEU A 20 0.24 10.37 -5.34
CA LEU A 20 -0.66 9.81 -4.33
C LEU A 20 -1.05 8.38 -4.71
N LEU A 21 -1.23 7.54 -3.70
CA LEU A 21 -1.89 6.25 -3.87
C LEU A 21 -3.30 6.31 -3.27
N LEU A 22 -4.29 6.52 -4.13
CA LEU A 22 -5.70 6.59 -3.76
C LEU A 22 -6.40 5.34 -4.26
N GLU A 23 -7.12 4.64 -3.38
CA GLU A 23 -7.92 3.46 -3.77
C GLU A 23 -7.10 2.39 -4.55
N ASN A 24 -5.84 2.20 -4.15
CA ASN A 24 -4.88 1.29 -4.80
C ASN A 24 -4.49 1.69 -6.25
N GLN A 25 -4.79 2.92 -6.67
CA GLN A 25 -4.42 3.48 -7.95
C GLN A 25 -3.40 4.62 -7.76
N PRO A 26 -2.29 4.62 -8.51
CA PRO A 26 -1.37 5.75 -8.52
C PRO A 26 -1.96 6.97 -9.23
N TRP A 27 -1.73 8.14 -8.64
CA TRP A 27 -2.12 9.44 -9.15
C TRP A 27 -0.93 10.39 -9.13
N PHE A 28 -0.77 11.20 -10.17
CA PHE A 28 0.36 12.09 -10.38
C PHE A 28 -0.11 13.53 -10.58
N CYS A 29 0.55 14.50 -9.97
CA CYS A 29 0.24 15.91 -10.17
C CYS A 29 0.44 16.30 -11.64
N ALA A 30 -0.60 16.79 -12.30
CA ALA A 30 -0.58 17.17 -13.71
C ALA A 30 0.47 18.26 -14.01
N ARG A 31 0.59 19.23 -13.10
CA ARG A 31 1.55 20.33 -13.20
C ARG A 31 2.99 19.83 -13.24
N ASP A 32 3.32 18.91 -12.36
CA ASP A 32 4.66 18.33 -12.26
C ASP A 32 4.96 17.39 -13.43
N LEU A 33 3.98 16.55 -13.80
CA LEU A 33 4.09 15.65 -14.95
C LEU A 33 4.36 16.43 -16.24
N GLY A 34 3.65 17.54 -16.46
CA GLY A 34 3.90 18.42 -17.59
C GLY A 34 5.33 18.97 -17.61
N ARG A 35 5.83 19.48 -16.47
CA ARG A 35 7.22 19.95 -16.36
C ARG A 35 8.23 18.86 -16.72
N LEU A 36 8.00 17.63 -16.27
CA LEU A 36 8.84 16.48 -16.62
C LEU A 36 8.75 16.08 -18.10
N MET A 37 7.60 16.29 -18.74
CA MET A 37 7.41 16.12 -20.18
C MET A 37 7.98 17.28 -21.01
N GLY A 38 8.36 18.39 -20.37
CA GLY A 38 8.91 19.58 -21.00
C GLY A 38 7.86 20.59 -21.49
N TRP A 39 6.59 20.46 -21.10
CA TRP A 39 5.54 21.41 -21.49
C TRP A 39 4.35 21.41 -20.51
N PHE A 40 3.58 22.49 -20.47
CA PHE A 40 2.46 22.60 -19.55
C PHE A 40 1.23 21.82 -20.06
N LEU A 41 0.73 20.87 -19.25
CA LEU A 41 -0.51 20.16 -19.56
C LEU A 41 -1.70 21.12 -19.38
N ASP A 42 -2.18 21.65 -20.50
CA ASP A 42 -3.33 22.55 -20.53
C ASP A 42 -4.65 21.80 -20.33
N GLU A 43 -5.72 22.56 -20.08
CA GLU A 43 -7.06 22.01 -19.89
C GLU A 43 -7.53 21.24 -21.14
N ARG A 44 -7.16 21.71 -22.34
CA ARG A 44 -7.52 21.04 -23.59
C ARG A 44 -6.90 19.65 -23.71
N THR A 45 -5.64 19.49 -23.31
CA THR A 45 -4.96 18.18 -23.33
C THR A 45 -5.56 17.25 -22.28
N THR A 46 -5.76 17.75 -21.05
CA THR A 46 -6.29 16.93 -19.96
C THR A 46 -7.76 16.55 -20.16
N ARG A 47 -8.54 17.33 -20.92
CA ARG A 47 -9.90 16.98 -21.36
C ARG A 47 -9.96 15.84 -22.38
N LYS A 48 -8.83 15.46 -23.01
CA LYS A 48 -8.78 14.27 -23.89
C LYS A 48 -8.66 12.97 -23.10
N LEU A 49 -8.37 13.06 -21.80
CA LEU A 49 -8.34 11.91 -20.91
C LEU A 49 -9.76 11.56 -20.48
N ASP A 50 -9.97 10.27 -20.24
CA ASP A 50 -11.23 9.76 -19.73
C ASP A 50 -11.52 10.29 -18.31
N GLU A 51 -12.77 10.21 -17.86
CA GLU A 51 -13.18 10.74 -16.55
C GLU A 51 -12.47 10.05 -15.38
N ASP A 52 -12.15 8.76 -15.50
CA ASP A 52 -11.39 7.98 -14.52
C ASP A 52 -9.89 8.31 -14.51
N GLN A 53 -9.40 9.02 -15.54
CA GLN A 53 -7.98 9.34 -15.69
C GLN A 53 -7.58 10.69 -15.12
N ARG A 54 -8.56 11.49 -14.68
CA ARG A 54 -8.34 12.83 -14.14
C ARG A 54 -9.17 13.04 -12.89
N ARG A 55 -8.58 13.62 -11.85
CA ARG A 55 -9.26 13.89 -10.59
C ARG A 55 -8.67 15.13 -9.94
N THR A 56 -9.51 16.08 -9.54
CA THR A 56 -9.07 17.22 -8.73
C THR A 56 -9.12 16.84 -7.26
N VAL A 57 -8.03 17.09 -6.54
CA VAL A 57 -7.93 16.80 -5.10
C VAL A 57 -7.27 17.97 -4.36
N LYS A 58 -7.65 18.16 -3.10
CA LYS A 58 -6.89 19.03 -2.18
C LYS A 58 -5.61 18.33 -1.76
N LEU A 59 -4.48 18.87 -2.16
CA LEU A 59 -3.15 18.37 -1.87
C LEU A 59 -2.42 19.33 -0.93
N LEU A 60 -1.69 18.81 0.05
CA LEU A 60 -0.71 19.60 0.80
C LEU A 60 0.51 19.85 -0.08
N PHE A 61 0.47 20.96 -0.81
CA PHE A 61 1.54 21.38 -1.72
C PHE A 61 2.42 22.41 -1.01
N HIS A 62 3.70 22.09 -0.81
CA HIS A 62 4.63 22.94 -0.05
C HIS A 62 4.10 23.40 1.33
N GLY A 63 3.32 22.54 2.00
CA GLY A 63 2.74 22.83 3.31
C GLY A 63 1.45 23.65 3.29
N GLN A 64 0.93 24.00 2.12
CA GLN A 64 -0.36 24.68 1.95
C GLN A 64 -1.37 23.78 1.23
N PRO A 65 -2.64 23.74 1.66
CA PRO A 65 -3.68 23.02 0.92
C PRO A 65 -3.99 23.73 -0.39
N GLU A 66 -3.74 23.07 -1.52
CA GLU A 66 -4.04 23.57 -2.87
C GLU A 66 -4.88 22.54 -3.64
N GLU A 67 -5.85 23.03 -4.43
CA GLU A 67 -6.59 22.18 -5.37
C GLU A 67 -5.69 21.85 -6.57
N MET A 68 -5.34 20.57 -6.72
CA MET A 68 -4.46 20.10 -7.78
C MET A 68 -5.17 19.09 -8.68
N LEU A 69 -4.97 19.26 -9.98
CA LEU A 69 -5.37 18.26 -10.96
C LEU A 69 -4.38 17.09 -10.90
N MET A 70 -4.91 15.91 -10.61
CA MET A 70 -4.18 14.66 -10.61
C MET A 70 -4.54 13.83 -11.84
N ILE A 71 -3.55 13.12 -12.37
CA ILE A 71 -3.68 12.23 -13.52
C ILE A 71 -3.38 10.82 -13.04
N SER A 72 -4.24 9.87 -13.38
CA SER A 72 -4.05 8.47 -13.00
C SER A 72 -2.84 7.83 -13.70
N GLU A 73 -2.44 6.65 -13.24
CA GLU A 73 -1.42 5.83 -13.92
C GLU A 73 -1.74 5.59 -15.41
N SER A 74 -2.99 5.20 -15.72
CA SER A 74 -3.43 4.97 -17.10
C SER A 74 -3.38 6.26 -17.94
N GLY A 75 -3.87 7.38 -17.40
CA GLY A 75 -3.83 8.67 -18.07
C GLY A 75 -2.40 9.17 -18.33
N ALA A 76 -1.50 8.99 -17.37
CA ALA A 76 -0.10 9.38 -17.53
C ALA A 76 0.59 8.58 -18.64
N TYR A 77 0.37 7.27 -18.71
CA TYR A 77 0.87 6.45 -19.81
C TYR A 77 0.26 6.83 -21.16
N ALA A 78 -1.04 7.11 -21.20
CA ALA A 78 -1.70 7.58 -22.42
C ALA A 78 -1.05 8.87 -22.95
N LEU A 79 -0.83 9.86 -22.09
CA LEU A 79 -0.14 11.11 -22.46
C LEU A 79 1.27 10.86 -22.99
N LEU A 80 2.05 10.00 -22.33
CA LEU A 80 3.43 9.70 -22.74
C LEU A 80 3.49 8.95 -24.08
N VAL A 81 2.46 8.17 -24.41
CA VAL A 81 2.33 7.50 -25.70
C VAL A 81 1.87 8.47 -26.79
N TYR A 82 0.87 9.31 -26.50
CA TYR A 82 0.39 10.32 -27.45
C TYR A 82 1.47 11.34 -27.81
N HIS A 83 2.30 11.72 -26.84
CA HIS A 83 3.40 12.66 -27.02
C HIS A 83 4.73 11.94 -27.05
N TYR A 84 4.92 11.04 -28.01
CA TYR A 84 6.11 10.20 -28.07
C TYR A 84 7.39 11.02 -28.36
N THR A 85 8.28 11.09 -27.36
CA THR A 85 9.64 11.68 -27.48
C THR A 85 10.64 10.82 -26.72
N PRO A 86 11.96 10.92 -27.02
CA PRO A 86 12.99 10.20 -26.24
C PRO A 86 12.93 10.53 -24.75
N GLY A 87 12.64 11.78 -24.39
CA GLY A 87 12.45 12.22 -23.00
C GLY A 87 11.26 11.51 -22.35
N ASN A 88 10.12 11.45 -23.04
CA ASN A 88 8.90 10.80 -22.54
C ASN A 88 9.03 9.27 -22.46
N ARG A 89 9.83 8.65 -23.33
CA ARG A 89 10.17 7.23 -23.22
C ARG A 89 10.93 6.92 -21.92
N LEU A 90 11.91 7.76 -21.57
CA LEU A 90 12.66 7.62 -20.32
C LEU A 90 11.79 7.97 -19.11
N LEU A 91 10.92 8.97 -19.22
CA LEU A 91 9.96 9.31 -18.18
C LEU A 91 8.99 8.15 -17.92
N ARG A 92 8.46 7.52 -18.97
CA ARG A 92 7.64 6.31 -18.86
C ARG A 92 8.38 5.20 -18.14
N SER A 93 9.63 4.92 -18.55
CA SER A 93 10.45 3.90 -17.90
C SER A 93 10.64 4.18 -16.40
N TRP A 94 10.90 5.43 -16.04
CA TRP A 94 11.06 5.86 -14.65
C TRP A 94 9.76 5.69 -13.85
N LEU A 95 8.62 6.11 -14.42
CA LEU A 95 7.32 5.91 -13.77
C LEU A 95 7.04 4.43 -13.51
N THR A 96 7.24 3.58 -14.53
CA THR A 96 6.91 2.15 -14.46
C THR A 96 7.81 1.37 -13.50
N HIS A 97 9.11 1.63 -13.49
CA HIS A 97 10.06 0.79 -12.76
C HIS A 97 10.47 1.35 -11.40
N GLU A 98 10.31 2.64 -11.17
CA GLU A 98 10.71 3.28 -9.92
C GLU A 98 9.51 3.86 -9.18
N VAL A 99 8.78 4.80 -9.79
CA VAL A 99 7.76 5.57 -9.08
C VAL A 99 6.57 4.70 -8.66
N VAL A 100 5.94 4.00 -9.61
CA VAL A 100 4.73 3.19 -9.34
C VAL A 100 5.02 2.08 -8.33
N PRO A 101 6.10 1.28 -8.46
CA PRO A 101 6.43 0.25 -7.47
C PRO A 101 6.69 0.86 -6.10
N THR A 102 7.48 1.93 -6.01
CA THR A 102 7.80 2.57 -4.73
C THR A 102 6.55 3.10 -4.04
N LEU A 103 5.65 3.73 -4.80
CA LEU A 103 4.42 4.28 -4.27
C LEU A 103 3.47 3.18 -3.74
N ARG A 104 3.43 2.02 -4.40
CA ARG A 104 2.66 0.85 -3.94
C ARG A 104 3.27 0.22 -2.68
N ASP A 105 4.60 0.11 -2.65
CA ASP A 105 5.35 -0.44 -1.51
C ASP A 105 5.22 0.43 -0.25
N GLU A 106 5.11 1.76 -0.37
CA GLU A 106 4.92 2.67 0.77
C GLU A 106 3.61 2.41 1.54
N ARG A 107 2.57 1.93 0.85
CA ARG A 107 1.29 1.62 1.48
C ARG A 107 1.26 0.25 2.13
N GLN A 108 2.07 -0.72 1.67
CA GLN A 108 2.26 -1.94 2.43
C GLN A 108 3.20 -1.62 3.60
N PRO A 109 2.74 -1.58 4.86
CA PRO A 109 3.67 -1.81 5.95
C PRO A 109 4.37 -3.14 5.65
N ARG A 110 5.70 -3.09 5.45
CA ARG A 110 6.55 -4.24 5.09
C ARG A 110 6.36 -5.47 6.00
N THR A 111 5.65 -5.29 7.11
CA THR A 111 5.32 -6.27 8.14
C THR A 111 4.09 -7.15 7.85
N LEU A 112 3.11 -6.74 7.03
CA LEU A 112 1.79 -7.42 7.00
C LEU A 112 1.57 -8.43 5.85
N GLU A 113 2.32 -8.31 4.75
CA GLU A 113 2.19 -9.23 3.60
C GLU A 113 3.41 -10.09 3.32
N ARG A 114 4.47 -9.92 4.11
CA ARG A 114 5.58 -10.87 4.06
C ARG A 114 5.19 -12.10 4.87
N PRO A 115 5.30 -13.31 4.32
CA PRO A 115 5.14 -14.53 5.10
C PRO A 115 6.16 -14.51 6.25
N LEU A 116 5.70 -14.18 7.45
CA LEU A 116 6.53 -14.15 8.63
C LEU A 116 6.38 -15.48 9.36
N LEU A 117 7.48 -16.21 9.49
CA LEU A 117 7.53 -17.38 10.34
C LEU A 117 7.75 -16.92 11.80
N SER A 118 6.79 -17.22 12.65
CA SER A 118 6.89 -17.06 14.09
C SER A 118 6.72 -18.41 14.78
N MET A 119 7.02 -18.44 16.08
CA MET A 119 6.82 -19.63 16.91
C MET A 119 5.75 -19.32 17.96
N LEU A 120 4.76 -20.19 18.05
CA LEU A 120 3.69 -20.12 19.01
C LEU A 120 3.99 -21.07 20.16
N ASP A 121 4.39 -20.49 21.30
CA ASP A 121 4.76 -21.24 22.50
C ASP A 121 3.59 -21.39 23.46
N TRP A 122 3.33 -22.63 23.87
CA TRP A 122 2.39 -23.05 24.90
C TRP A 122 3.15 -23.83 25.97
N PRO A 123 2.61 -23.99 27.21
CA PRO A 123 3.33 -24.63 28.31
C PRO A 123 3.92 -26.02 27.99
N GLU A 124 3.32 -26.75 27.05
CA GLU A 124 3.68 -28.12 26.70
C GLU A 124 4.02 -28.31 25.20
N MET A 125 3.99 -27.25 24.37
CA MET A 125 4.22 -27.37 22.92
C MET A 125 4.61 -26.04 22.26
N SER A 126 5.51 -26.09 21.27
CA SER A 126 5.83 -24.99 20.37
C SER A 126 5.44 -25.34 18.93
N LEU A 127 4.73 -24.44 18.24
CA LEU A 127 4.31 -24.64 16.84
C LEU A 127 4.85 -23.55 15.93
N ASN A 128 5.16 -23.91 14.69
CA ASN A 128 5.48 -22.95 13.64
C ASN A 128 4.19 -22.27 13.16
N LEU A 129 4.16 -20.95 13.21
CA LEU A 129 3.05 -20.13 12.76
C LEU A 129 3.51 -19.25 11.60
N LEU A 130 2.84 -19.35 10.47
CA LEU A 130 3.03 -18.47 9.32
C LEU A 130 2.01 -17.34 9.40
N HIS A 131 2.46 -16.09 9.48
CA HIS A 131 1.57 -14.95 9.34
C HIS A 131 1.39 -14.60 7.88
N TRP A 132 0.14 -14.58 7.40
CA TRP A 132 -0.22 -14.13 6.07
C TRP A 132 -1.57 -13.41 6.13
N GLN A 133 -1.64 -12.17 5.64
CA GLN A 133 -2.87 -11.37 5.56
C GLN A 133 -3.54 -11.20 6.93
N ASP A 134 -2.75 -10.90 7.96
CA ASP A 134 -3.19 -10.80 9.37
C ASP A 134 -3.79 -12.08 9.97
N GLU A 135 -3.70 -13.21 9.26
CA GLU A 135 -4.10 -14.52 9.75
C GLU A 135 -2.90 -15.40 10.11
N GLY A 136 -3.07 -16.19 11.17
CA GLY A 136 -2.08 -17.17 11.62
C GLY A 136 -2.36 -18.54 10.99
N TRP A 137 -1.46 -18.97 10.12
CA TRP A 137 -1.51 -20.26 9.44
C TRP A 137 -0.59 -21.26 10.12
N ILE A 138 -1.14 -22.41 10.50
CA ILE A 138 -0.37 -23.56 10.98
C ILE A 138 -0.30 -24.62 9.89
N ARG A 139 0.73 -25.46 9.92
CA ARG A 139 0.80 -26.59 8.97
C ARG A 139 -0.32 -27.58 9.32
N LEU A 140 -1.04 -28.07 8.31
CA LEU A 140 -2.11 -29.05 8.51
C LEU A 140 -1.62 -30.30 9.26
N ARG A 141 -0.36 -30.71 9.05
CA ARG A 141 0.27 -31.84 9.76
C ARG A 141 0.38 -31.64 11.27
N ASP A 142 0.38 -30.39 11.74
CA ASP A 142 0.50 -30.03 13.15
C ASP A 142 -0.88 -29.95 13.84
N MET A 143 -1.98 -29.99 13.06
CA MET A 143 -3.36 -29.92 13.53
C MET A 143 -3.78 -31.04 14.50
N PRO A 144 -3.34 -32.31 14.35
CA PRO A 144 -3.67 -33.38 15.31
C PRO A 144 -3.22 -33.04 16.73
N TYR A 145 -2.06 -32.42 16.90
CA TYR A 145 -1.53 -32.06 18.23
C TYR A 145 -2.38 -31.00 18.94
N LEU A 146 -3.03 -30.10 18.18
CA LEU A 146 -3.96 -29.11 18.74
C LEU A 146 -5.30 -29.70 19.17
N LEU A 147 -5.80 -30.70 18.43
CA LEU A 147 -7.07 -31.35 18.74
C LEU A 147 -6.93 -32.39 19.86
N VAL A 148 -5.83 -33.13 19.89
CA VAL A 148 -5.58 -34.21 20.86
C VAL A 148 -5.51 -33.66 22.29
N ASN A 149 -4.81 -32.53 22.52
CA ASN A 149 -4.75 -31.90 23.85
C ASN A 149 -6.08 -31.24 24.28
N ARG A 150 -6.91 -30.79 23.34
CA ARG A 150 -8.27 -30.28 23.67
C ARG A 150 -9.23 -31.41 24.05
N THR A 151 -9.10 -32.59 23.44
CA THR A 151 -9.98 -33.72 23.74
C THR A 151 -9.68 -34.38 25.10
N TYR A 152 -8.47 -34.25 25.63
CA TYR A 152 -8.15 -34.72 26.98
C TYR A 152 -8.74 -33.82 28.08
N GLN A 153 -8.75 -32.50 27.87
CA GLN A 153 -9.40 -31.52 28.76
C GLN A 153 -10.94 -31.52 28.65
N ARG A 154 -11.53 -32.22 27.67
CA ARG A 154 -12.99 -32.30 27.46
C ARG A 154 -13.71 -33.24 28.43
N LYS A 155 -13.23 -33.33 29.67
CA LYS A 155 -13.98 -33.81 30.83
C LYS A 155 -13.80 -32.86 32.02
N SER A 156 -13.98 -31.55 31.84
CA SER A 156 -14.36 -30.68 32.96
C SER A 156 -15.07 -29.42 32.51
N ALA A 157 -16.30 -29.27 33.03
CA ALA A 157 -17.11 -28.07 33.20
C ALA A 157 -17.42 -27.16 31.99
N LYS A 158 -18.70 -27.14 31.64
CA LYS A 158 -19.38 -26.02 30.96
C LYS A 158 -19.09 -24.72 31.74
N ILE A 159 -18.56 -23.68 31.08
CA ILE A 159 -18.94 -22.24 31.23
C ILE A 159 -18.24 -21.39 30.15
N SER A 160 -19.01 -20.39 29.69
CA SER A 160 -18.84 -19.46 28.56
C SER A 160 -17.47 -18.80 28.39
N TRP A 161 -16.82 -19.13 27.28
CA TRP A 161 -15.45 -18.76 26.92
C TRP A 161 -15.30 -17.40 26.23
N TRP A 162 -16.39 -16.77 25.77
CA TRP A 162 -16.31 -15.53 24.99
C TRP A 162 -16.17 -14.25 25.83
N ARG A 163 -16.31 -14.32 27.17
CA ARG A 163 -16.18 -13.13 28.05
C ARG A 163 -14.75 -12.85 28.53
N LYS A 164 -13.77 -13.71 28.24
CA LYS A 164 -12.36 -13.52 28.68
C LYS A 164 -11.40 -13.05 27.57
N LEU A 165 -11.89 -12.82 26.35
CA LEU A 165 -11.05 -12.45 25.20
C LEU A 165 -10.58 -10.98 25.17
N THR A 166 -10.84 -10.17 26.20
CA THR A 166 -10.46 -8.74 26.20
C THR A 166 -9.27 -8.38 27.08
N GLN A 167 -8.56 -9.33 27.71
CA GLN A 167 -7.43 -8.98 28.56
C GLN A 167 -6.16 -9.78 28.24
N PHE A 168 -5.23 -9.06 27.62
CA PHE A 168 -3.78 -9.29 27.51
C PHE A 168 -3.25 -10.22 26.41
N PHE A 169 -3.25 -9.72 25.18
CA PHE A 169 -2.15 -10.02 24.24
C PHE A 169 -1.00 -9.03 24.50
N ARG A 170 0.10 -9.51 25.08
CA ARG A 170 1.37 -8.75 25.12
C ARG A 170 2.41 -9.50 24.29
N MET A 171 2.46 -9.18 22.99
CA MET A 171 3.55 -9.59 22.10
C MET A 171 4.82 -8.83 22.49
N LYS A 172 5.91 -9.54 22.76
CA LYS A 172 7.26 -8.96 22.82
C LYS A 172 8.04 -9.44 21.59
N PRO A 173 8.47 -8.54 20.69
CA PRO A 173 9.45 -8.90 19.67
C PRO A 173 10.83 -8.93 20.34
N ARG A 174 11.57 -10.03 20.17
CA ARG A 174 12.96 -10.16 20.61
C ARG A 174 13.84 -9.80 19.40
N MET A 175 14.43 -8.61 19.42
CA MET A 175 15.52 -8.23 18.51
C MET A 175 16.85 -8.77 19.08
N TYR A 176 17.70 -9.28 18.20
CA TYR A 176 19.13 -9.47 18.45
C TYR A 176 19.87 -8.17 18.14
#